data_AF-J9Z0D6-F1
#
_entry.id   AF-J9Z0D6-F1
#
_cell.length_a   1.000
_cell.length_b   1.000
_cell.length_c   1.000
_cell.angle_alpha   90.00
_cell.angle_beta   90.00
_cell.angle_gamma   90.00
#
_symmetry.space_group_name_H-M   'P 1'
#
loop_
_entity.id
_entity.type
_entity.pdbx_description
1 polymer ?
#
loop_
_entity_poly.entity_id
_entity_poly.type
_entity_poly.pdbx_seq_one_letter_code
_entity_poly.pdbx_strand_id
1 'polypeptide(L)'
;MDILKSKTEVKDRLSKEVIGPIHLLRLNGYGSILYQCSCGQEHDLNGKDIKRVASAKSFKVLLKCQNDYYTMTRIEGFFRKKAISEYGFHESSRENENRDIST
;
A
#
# COMPACT_ATOMS: atom_id res chain seq x y z
N MET A 1 9.36 -7.58 -3.95
CA MET A 1 8.75 -6.44 -3.25
C MET A 1 9.88 -5.61 -2.66
N ASP A 2 10.00 -4.37 -3.10
CA ASP A 2 11.03 -3.45 -2.61
C ASP A 2 10.59 -2.74 -1.32
N ILE A 3 11.49 -2.62 -0.34
CA ILE A 3 11.22 -1.86 0.90
C ILE A 3 11.97 -0.54 0.83
N LEU A 4 11.24 0.54 0.62
CA LEU A 4 11.78 1.89 0.56
C LEU A 4 12.11 2.37 1.97
N LYS A 5 13.31 2.92 2.15
CA LYS A 5 13.82 3.30 3.48
C LYS A 5 13.82 4.81 3.68
N SER A 6 14.05 5.57 2.61
CA SER A 6 14.14 7.03 2.68
C SER A 6 12.85 7.72 2.23
N LYS A 7 12.61 8.90 2.79
CA LYS A 7 11.50 9.79 2.41
C LYS A 7 11.54 10.16 0.94
N THR A 8 12.72 10.44 0.40
CA THR A 8 12.89 10.81 -1.01
C THR A 8 12.46 9.68 -1.92
N GLU A 9 12.85 8.43 -1.63
CA GLU A 9 12.41 7.26 -2.39
C GLU A 9 10.89 7.06 -2.30
N VAL A 10 10.31 7.19 -1.10
CA VAL A 10 8.86 7.08 -0.90
C VAL A 10 8.11 8.15 -1.69
N LYS A 11 8.55 9.40 -1.61
CA LYS A 11 7.91 10.53 -2.30
C LYS A 11 8.03 10.41 -3.82
N ASP A 12 9.23 10.10 -4.32
CA ASP A 12 9.47 9.92 -5.76
C ASP A 12 8.65 8.75 -6.31
N ARG A 13 8.51 7.67 -5.54
CA ARG A 13 7.73 6.53 -6.02
C ARG A 13 6.23 6.79 -5.98
N LEU A 14 5.71 7.40 -4.93
CA LEU A 14 4.30 7.78 -4.82
C LEU A 14 3.90 8.85 -5.84
N SER A 15 4.78 9.82 -6.15
CA SER A 15 4.49 10.88 -7.14
C SER A 15 4.37 10.34 -8.57
N LYS A 16 5.05 9.22 -8.87
CA LYS A 16 4.93 8.48 -10.14
C LYS A 16 3.62 7.71 -10.26
N GLU A 17 2.90 7.47 -9.16
CA GLU A 17 1.62 6.78 -9.19
C GLU A 17 0.48 7.77 -9.48
N VAL A 18 -0.27 7.55 -10.55
CA VAL A 18 -1.47 8.33 -10.85
C VAL A 18 -2.57 7.89 -9.89
N ILE A 19 -2.81 8.69 -8.84
CA ILE A 19 -3.84 8.43 -7.85
C ILE A 19 -5.21 8.53 -8.52
N GLY A 20 -5.94 7.42 -8.51
CA GLY A 20 -7.33 7.34 -8.95
C GLY A 20 -8.26 7.25 -7.73
N PRO A 21 -9.56 7.48 -7.90
CA PRO A 21 -10.48 7.42 -6.79
C PRO A 21 -10.76 5.97 -6.33
N ILE A 22 -10.70 5.75 -5.00
CA ILE A 22 -10.75 4.43 -4.32
C ILE A 22 -11.99 3.61 -4.69
N HIS A 23 -13.10 4.26 -5.02
CA HIS A 23 -14.38 3.60 -5.35
C HIS A 23 -14.33 2.75 -6.63
N LEU A 24 -13.30 2.89 -7.46
CA LEU A 24 -13.15 2.10 -8.69
C LEU A 24 -12.66 0.66 -8.43
N LEU A 25 -12.08 0.38 -7.25
CA LEU A 25 -11.71 -0.98 -6.85
C LEU A 25 -12.83 -1.65 -6.05
N ARG A 26 -13.80 -2.25 -6.75
CA ARG A 26 -14.77 -3.15 -6.11
C ARG A 26 -14.11 -4.51 -5.83
N LEU A 27 -13.53 -4.64 -4.65
CA LEU A 27 -12.91 -5.89 -4.16
C LEU A 27 -13.87 -6.71 -3.27
N ASN A 28 -14.98 -6.11 -2.86
CA ASN A 28 -16.03 -6.78 -2.11
C ASN A 28 -16.73 -7.82 -3.02
N GLY A 29 -16.78 -9.08 -2.58
CA GLY A 29 -17.40 -10.19 -3.31
C GLY A 29 -16.40 -11.21 -3.91
N TYR A 30 -15.10 -10.91 -3.92
CA TYR A 30 -14.07 -11.84 -4.42
C TYR A 30 -13.46 -12.76 -3.33
N GLY A 31 -14.05 -12.80 -2.13
CA GLY A 31 -13.52 -13.58 -1.01
C GLY A 31 -12.25 -12.98 -0.39
N SER A 32 -11.44 -13.83 0.21
CA SER A 32 -10.14 -13.44 0.79
C SER A 32 -9.12 -13.19 -0.31
N ILE A 33 -8.43 -12.04 -0.26
CA ILE A 33 -7.35 -11.71 -1.21
C ILE A 33 -6.09 -11.45 -0.38
N LEU A 34 -5.23 -12.45 -0.33
CA LEU A 34 -4.00 -12.41 0.45
C LEU A 34 -2.89 -11.65 -0.28
N TYR A 35 -2.15 -10.81 0.45
CA TYR A 35 -1.00 -10.09 -0.06
C TYR A 35 0.16 -10.13 0.93
N GLN A 36 1.38 -10.09 0.40
CA GLN A 36 2.61 -10.05 1.19
C GLN A 36 2.88 -8.62 1.65
N CYS A 37 2.78 -8.35 2.95
CA CYS A 37 2.97 -7.02 3.49
C CYS A 37 4.46 -6.73 3.74
N SER A 38 4.82 -5.45 3.68
CA SER A 38 6.17 -4.96 3.95
C SER A 38 6.62 -5.12 5.40
N CYS A 39 5.71 -5.47 6.31
CA CYS A 39 6.04 -5.93 7.67
C CYS A 39 6.62 -7.36 7.71
N GLY A 40 6.58 -8.10 6.59
CA GLY A 40 7.04 -9.48 6.49
C GLY A 40 5.95 -10.54 6.73
N GLN A 41 4.70 -10.14 6.98
CA GLN A 41 3.56 -11.05 7.16
C GLN A 41 2.60 -11.01 5.98
N GLU A 42 1.81 -12.07 5.82
CA GLU A 42 0.71 -12.10 4.86
C GLU A 42 -0.57 -11.55 5.51
N HIS A 43 -1.29 -10.72 4.76
CA HIS A 43 -2.53 -10.10 5.22
C HIS A 43 -3.64 -10.29 4.20
N ASP A 44 -4.89 -10.35 4.67
CA ASP A 44 -6.06 -10.28 3.80
C ASP A 44 -6.39 -8.81 3.52
N LEU A 45 -6.44 -8.44 2.26
CA LEU A 45 -6.86 -7.12 1.79
C LEU A 45 -8.27 -6.73 2.27
N ASN A 46 -9.14 -7.73 2.42
CA ASN A 46 -10.50 -7.56 2.94
C ASN A 46 -10.59 -7.74 4.47
N GLY A 47 -9.45 -7.96 5.15
CA GLY A 47 -9.36 -8.03 6.59
C GLY A 47 -9.71 -6.70 7.27
N LYS A 48 -10.26 -6.76 8.49
CA LYS A 48 -10.60 -5.58 9.29
C LYS A 48 -9.38 -4.78 9.73
N ASP A 49 -8.22 -5.43 9.76
CA ASP A 49 -6.95 -4.90 10.24
C ASP A 49 -6.19 -4.12 9.16
N ILE A 50 -6.70 -4.09 7.92
CA ILE A 50 -6.06 -3.44 6.77
C ILE A 50 -6.85 -2.20 6.34
N LYS A 51 -6.18 -1.05 6.35
CA LYS A 51 -6.73 0.22 5.89
C LYS A 51 -6.34 0.47 4.44
N ARG A 52 -7.32 0.78 3.60
CA ARG A 52 -7.10 1.23 2.21
C ARG A 52 -6.87 2.73 2.21
N VAL A 53 -5.67 3.15 1.81
CA VAL A 53 -5.24 4.55 1.91
C VAL A 53 -5.47 5.29 0.59
N ALA A 54 -5.16 4.64 -0.54
CA ALA A 54 -5.32 5.20 -1.86
C ALA A 54 -5.48 4.09 -2.90
N SER A 55 -6.04 4.42 -4.06
CA SER A 55 -5.94 3.60 -5.26
C SER A 55 -5.17 4.34 -6.34
N ALA A 56 -4.41 3.62 -7.17
CA ALA A 56 -3.74 4.17 -8.33
C ALA A 56 -4.23 3.47 -9.61
N LYS A 57 -3.90 4.06 -10.78
CA LYS A 57 -4.36 3.58 -12.10
C LYS A 57 -4.23 2.06 -12.24
N SER A 58 -5.28 1.44 -12.79
CA SER A 58 -5.33 0.03 -13.21
C SER A 58 -5.01 -0.97 -12.10
N PHE A 59 -5.89 -1.03 -11.10
CA PHE A 59 -5.95 -2.07 -10.06
C PHE A 59 -4.87 -2.01 -8.97
N LYS A 60 -4.21 -0.87 -8.76
CA LYS A 60 -3.29 -0.70 -7.63
C LYS A 60 -3.97 -0.10 -6.41
N VAL A 61 -3.59 -0.57 -5.22
CA VAL A 61 -4.09 -0.08 -3.94
C VAL A 61 -2.93 0.04 -2.94
N LEU A 62 -2.88 1.17 -2.24
CA LEU A 62 -1.99 1.38 -1.11
C LEU A 62 -2.70 0.94 0.17
N LEU A 63 -2.14 -0.08 0.83
CA LEU A 63 -2.66 -0.68 2.04
C LEU A 63 -1.78 -0.31 3.23
N LYS A 64 -2.39 0.04 4.37
CA LYS A 64 -1.71 0.20 5.66
C LYS A 64 -2.13 -0.93 6.59
N CYS A 65 -1.17 -1.66 7.15
CA CYS A 65 -1.42 -2.65 8.20
C CYS A 65 -1.27 -2.03 9.60
N GLN A 66 -1.63 -2.79 10.64
CA GLN A 66 -1.53 -2.35 12.04
C GLN A 66 -0.10 -2.13 12.53
N ASN A 67 0.90 -2.72 11.88
CA ASN A 67 2.32 -2.53 12.21
C ASN A 67 2.93 -1.27 11.58
N ASP A 68 2.09 -0.32 11.14
CA ASP A 68 2.51 0.94 10.49
C ASP A 68 3.34 0.77 9.22
N TYR A 69 3.19 -0.36 8.52
CA TYR A 69 3.72 -0.56 7.18
C TYR A 69 2.68 -0.24 6.12
N TYR A 70 3.13 0.47 5.10
CA TYR A 70 2.42 0.71 3.85
C TYR A 70 2.91 -0.26 2.79
N THR A 71 2.00 -0.86 2.05
CA THR A 71 2.31 -1.73 0.91
C THR A 71 1.48 -1.33 -0.29
N MET A 72 2.15 -1.03 -1.40
CA MET A 72 1.52 -0.85 -2.70
C MET A 72 1.30 -2.21 -3.34
N THR A 73 0.04 -2.55 -3.55
CA THR A 73 -0.38 -3.85 -4.05
C THR A 73 -1.15 -3.68 -5.35
N ARG A 74 -0.74 -4.40 -6.38
CA ARG A 74 -1.46 -4.51 -7.66
C ARG A 74 -2.37 -5.72 -7.65
N ILE A 75 -3.63 -5.53 -8.00
CA ILE A 75 -4.62 -6.60 -8.10
C ILE A 75 -4.71 -7.04 -9.56
N GLU A 76 -4.43 -8.32 -9.81
CA GLU A 76 -4.49 -8.92 -11.14
C GLU A 76 -5.48 -10.07 -11.20
N GLY A 77 -5.84 -10.48 -12.42
CA GLY A 77 -6.71 -11.61 -12.68
C GLY A 77 -8.17 -11.24 -12.93
N PHE A 78 -8.77 -11.91 -13.90
CA PHE A 78 -10.18 -11.72 -14.27
C PHE A 78 -11.10 -12.65 -13.48
N PHE A 79 -10.75 -13.94 -13.40
CA PHE A 79 -11.55 -14.97 -12.72
C PHE A 79 -11.16 -15.19 -11.24
N ARG A 80 -9.86 -15.14 -10.93
CA ARG A 80 -9.34 -15.21 -9.56
C ARG A 80 -8.45 -14.00 -9.32
N LYS A 81 -8.87 -13.11 -8.44
CA LYS A 81 -8.10 -11.93 -8.07
C LYS A 81 -6.87 -12.38 -7.29
N LYS A 82 -5.69 -11.92 -7.72
CA LYS A 82 -4.41 -12.09 -7.01
C LYS A 82 -3.88 -10.73 -6.64
N ALA A 83 -3.28 -10.62 -5.46
CA ALA A 83 -2.60 -9.42 -5.03
C ALA A 83 -1.08 -9.60 -5.16
N ILE A 84 -0.43 -8.66 -5.84
CA ILE A 84 1.01 -8.64 -6.08
C ILE A 84 1.56 -7.40 -5.39
N SER A 85 2.40 -7.60 -4.37
CA SER A 85 3.05 -6.51 -3.65
C SER A 85 4.24 -5.98 -4.44
N GLU A 86 4.16 -4.73 -4.91
CA GLU A 86 5.21 -4.10 -5.70
C GLU A 86 6.30 -3.56 -4.78
N TYR A 87 5.93 -2.64 -3.89
CA TYR A 87 6.84 -2.01 -2.93
C TYR A 87 6.10 -1.65 -1.65
N GLY A 88 6.84 -1.30 -0.62
CA GLY A 88 6.26 -0.67 0.56
C GLY A 88 7.31 -0.03 1.45
N PHE A 89 6.85 0.53 2.55
CA PHE A 89 7.67 1.34 3.44
C PHE A 89 7.01 1.43 4.82
N HIS A 90 7.83 1.68 5.84
CA HIS A 90 7.33 1.97 7.18
C HIS A 90 6.85 3.43 7.25
N GLU A 91 5.88 3.73 8.12
CA GLU A 91 5.34 5.09 8.33
C GLU A 91 6.44 6.11 8.64
N SER A 92 7.45 5.73 9.45
CA SER A 92 8.58 6.62 9.75
C SER A 92 9.40 7.02 8.51
N SER A 93 9.45 6.17 7.48
CA SER A 93 10.11 6.50 6.21
C SER A 93 9.33 7.55 5.40
N ARG A 94 8.07 7.83 5.76
CA ARG A 94 7.24 8.88 5.16
C ARG A 94 7.38 10.24 5.86
N GLU A 95 7.60 10.25 7.18
CA GLU A 95 7.49 11.44 8.04
C GLU A 95 8.81 12.18 8.38
N ASN A 96 9.97 11.76 7.90
CA ASN A 96 11.22 12.48 8.22
C ASN A 96 11.35 13.83 7.51
N GLU A 97 10.66 14.85 8.02
CA GLU A 97 11.05 16.27 8.09
C GLU A 97 10.11 16.96 9.09
N ASN A 98 10.71 17.59 10.11
CA ASN A 98 10.10 18.32 11.26
C ASN A 98 10.00 17.56 12.60
N ARG A 99 11.14 17.03 13.07
CA ARG A 99 11.52 17.14 14.49
C ARG A 99 12.84 17.90 14.66
N ASP A 100 13.04 18.91 13.84
CA ASP A 100 14.04 19.95 14.06
C ASP A 100 13.41 21.27 13.58
N ILE A 101 13.68 22.36 14.32
CA ILE A 101 12.99 23.67 14.35
C ILE A 101 11.74 23.64 15.26
N SER A 102 11.68 24.25 16.44
CA SER A 102 12.60 25.11 17.19
C SER A 102 12.07 25.22 18.62
N THR A 103 13.01 25.25 19.57
CA THR A 103 13.06 26.10 20.78
C THR A 103 11.89 26.09 21.77
#